data_AF-A0AAE0W3J0-F1
#
_entry.id   AF-A0AAE0W3J0-F1
#
_cell.length_a   1.000
_cell.length_b   1.000
_cell.length_c   1.000
_cell.angle_alpha   90.00
_cell.angle_beta   90.00
_cell.angle_gamma   90.00
#
_symmetry.space_group_name_H-M   'P 1'
#
loop_
_entity.id
_entity.type
_entity.pdbx_description
1 polymer ?
#
loop_
_entity_poly.entity_id
_entity_poly.type
_entity_poly.pdbx_seq_one_letter_code
_entity_poly.pdbx_strand_id
1 'polypeptide(L)'
;MTASTVIGLEQTIRLWPSRHVSALVLMVLVSYYLYPHKRQHDPHSLAISLVHVTAFSAHFGSQCWVTFVAGLTMFYNLPRIMFGQVQSRLFPMFFTTGLVLASVTFVTYTMRNPYETWDGQDIIQAYLLLTTVILTFINAFFLAPILVETMVKCFELEKGFGTAYCIGYVDRTELKKNRAYLEMYKSFRRVHITSACLNVSTLLCNFIYMVYLTQQIVQTQKS
;
A
#
# COMPACT_ATOMS: atom_id res chain seq x y z
N MET A 1 16.42 -16.83 -25.23
CA MET A 1 15.65 -16.01 -24.26
C MET A 1 14.68 -15.15 -25.05
N THR A 2 13.37 -15.21 -24.80
CA THR A 2 12.39 -14.40 -25.55
C THR A 2 12.35 -12.98 -24.97
N ALA A 3 11.92 -11.99 -25.76
CA ALA A 3 11.78 -10.60 -25.30
C ALA A 3 10.89 -10.48 -24.04
N SER A 4 9.89 -11.35 -23.91
CA SER A 4 9.04 -11.49 -22.71
C SER A 4 9.80 -11.98 -21.48
N THR A 5 10.81 -12.86 -21.62
CA THR A 5 11.67 -13.29 -20.50
C THR A 5 12.57 -12.15 -20.02
N VAL A 6 13.09 -11.33 -20.94
CA VAL A 6 13.98 -10.19 -20.61
C VAL A 6 13.21 -9.09 -19.88
N ILE A 7 12.00 -8.74 -20.35
CA ILE A 7 11.16 -7.71 -19.72
C ILE A 7 10.70 -8.16 -18.32
N GLY A 8 10.33 -9.43 -18.16
CA GLY A 8 9.98 -10.01 -16.86
C GLY A 8 11.15 -9.98 -15.87
N LEU A 9 12.37 -10.25 -16.34
CA LEU A 9 13.60 -10.21 -15.53
C LEU A 9 13.96 -8.77 -15.13
N GLU A 10 13.92 -7.81 -16.07
CA GLU A 10 14.21 -6.41 -15.75
C GLU A 10 13.18 -5.78 -14.78
N GLN A 11 11.91 -6.13 -14.92
CA GLN A 11 10.87 -5.68 -14.00
C GLN A 11 11.04 -6.32 -12.61
N THR A 12 11.33 -7.61 -12.51
CA THR A 12 11.60 -8.27 -11.21
C THR A 12 12.85 -7.73 -10.52
N ILE A 13 13.93 -7.47 -11.26
CA ILE A 13 15.19 -6.89 -10.73
C ILE A 13 14.98 -5.47 -10.19
N ARG A 14 14.15 -4.64 -10.83
CA ARG A 14 13.90 -3.24 -10.39
C ARG A 14 12.90 -3.10 -9.24
N LEU A 15 12.05 -4.10 -9.00
CA LEU A 15 11.08 -4.11 -7.90
C LEU A 15 11.66 -4.67 -6.58
N TRP A 16 12.81 -5.33 -6.65
CA TRP A 16 13.50 -5.91 -5.51
C TRP A 16 13.91 -4.89 -4.44
N PRO A 17 14.54 -3.74 -4.77
CA PRO A 17 15.11 -2.86 -3.76
C PRO A 17 14.09 -2.36 -2.73
N SER A 18 12.89 -1.97 -3.16
CA SER A 18 11.89 -1.40 -2.25
C SER A 18 11.34 -2.41 -1.24
N ARG A 19 11.15 -3.68 -1.65
CA ARG A 19 10.71 -4.76 -0.75
C ARG A 19 11.78 -5.13 0.27
N HIS A 20 13.05 -5.10 -0.12
CA HIS A 20 14.16 -5.42 0.79
C HIS A 20 14.40 -4.28 1.78
N VAL A 21 14.31 -3.03 1.31
CA VAL A 21 14.38 -1.84 2.18
C VAL A 21 13.21 -1.83 3.16
N SER A 22 11.98 -2.08 2.71
CA SER A 22 10.83 -2.12 3.62
C SER A 22 10.91 -3.28 4.61
N ALA A 23 11.38 -4.46 4.18
CA ALA A 23 11.65 -5.59 5.06
C ALA A 23 12.73 -5.26 6.09
N LEU A 24 13.82 -4.59 5.69
CA LEU A 24 14.88 -4.16 6.61
C LEU A 24 14.35 -3.17 7.65
N VAL A 25 13.56 -2.18 7.22
CA VAL A 25 12.93 -1.23 8.14
C VAL A 25 12.00 -1.95 9.12
N LEU A 26 11.16 -2.87 8.65
CA LEU A 26 10.31 -3.70 9.50
C LEU A 26 11.12 -4.52 10.48
N MET A 27 12.21 -5.16 10.03
CA MET A 27 13.10 -5.93 10.91
C MET A 27 13.69 -5.03 11.99
N VAL A 28 14.18 -3.84 11.65
CA VAL A 28 14.69 -2.87 12.63
C VAL A 28 13.60 -2.45 13.62
N LEU A 29 12.38 -2.16 13.15
CA LEU A 29 11.26 -1.77 14.01
C LEU A 29 10.81 -2.92 14.93
N VAL A 30 10.74 -4.14 14.42
CA VAL A 30 10.40 -5.35 15.20
C VAL A 30 11.52 -5.66 16.19
N SER A 31 12.78 -5.60 15.78
CA SER A 31 13.93 -5.78 16.68
C SER A 31 13.94 -4.73 17.79
N TYR A 32 13.69 -3.46 17.46
CA TYR A 32 13.50 -2.39 18.44
C TYR A 32 12.36 -2.72 19.42
N TYR A 33 11.26 -3.28 18.91
CA TYR A 33 10.10 -3.63 19.71
C TYR A 33 10.31 -4.88 20.59
N LEU A 34 11.10 -5.86 20.14
CA LEU A 34 11.42 -7.08 20.87
C LEU A 34 12.60 -6.92 21.84
N TYR A 35 13.43 -5.89 21.68
CA TYR A 35 14.60 -5.67 22.54
C TYR A 35 14.17 -5.30 23.97
N PRO A 36 14.53 -6.13 24.99
CA PRO A 36 14.13 -5.91 26.37
C PRO A 36 15.04 -4.85 27.00
N HIS A 37 14.66 -3.59 26.88
CA HIS A 37 15.28 -2.49 27.61
C HIS A 37 14.21 -1.73 28.40
N LYS A 38 14.52 -1.24 29.61
CA LYS A 38 13.63 -0.33 30.34
C LYS A 38 13.53 0.95 29.52
N ARG A 39 12.43 1.10 28.77
CA ARG A 39 12.18 2.21 27.86
C ARG A 39 11.92 3.48 28.68
N GLN A 40 12.95 4.30 28.88
CA GLN A 40 12.80 5.69 29.31
C GLN A 40 12.76 6.58 28.06
N HIS A 41 11.62 6.61 27.39
CA HIS A 41 11.35 7.65 26.39
C HIS A 41 10.54 8.75 27.05
N ASP A 42 10.84 10.00 26.68
CA ASP A 42 9.94 11.10 26.99
C ASP A 42 8.70 11.00 26.07
N PRO A 43 7.51 10.65 26.61
CA PRO A 43 6.28 10.53 25.82
C PRO A 43 5.87 11.86 25.17
N HIS A 44 6.40 12.99 25.66
CA HIS A 44 6.17 14.33 25.12
C HIS A 44 7.26 14.79 24.13
N SER A 45 8.12 13.88 23.66
CA SER A 45 9.13 14.21 22.67
C SER A 45 8.54 14.80 21.39
N LEU A 46 8.93 16.04 21.08
CA LEU A 46 8.56 16.71 19.83
C LEU A 46 9.02 15.92 18.60
N ALA A 47 10.22 15.33 18.66
CA ALA A 47 10.77 14.56 17.56
C ALA A 47 9.90 13.33 17.25
N ILE A 48 9.48 12.57 18.27
CA ILE A 48 8.59 11.41 18.09
C ILE A 48 7.24 11.87 17.53
N SER A 49 6.70 12.97 18.03
CA SER A 49 5.42 13.54 17.57
C SER A 49 5.48 13.97 16.10
N LEU A 50 6.57 14.62 15.66
CA LEU A 50 6.77 15.01 14.27
C LEU A 50 6.90 13.81 13.34
N VAL A 51 7.67 12.79 13.74
CA VAL A 51 7.79 11.54 12.98
C VAL A 51 6.44 10.84 12.87
N HIS A 52 5.70 10.77 13.97
CA HIS A 52 4.38 10.16 14.02
C HIS A 52 3.39 10.81 13.05
N VAL A 53 3.20 12.13 13.16
CA VAL A 53 2.25 12.87 12.33
C VAL A 53 2.69 12.85 10.87
N THR A 54 3.98 13.02 10.58
CA THR A 54 4.50 12.98 9.21
C THR A 54 4.27 11.62 8.56
N ALA A 55 4.59 10.52 9.28
CA ALA A 55 4.38 9.18 8.76
C ALA A 55 2.90 8.90 8.50
N PHE A 56 2.03 9.25 9.47
CA PHE A 56 0.59 9.08 9.35
C PHE A 56 0.01 9.88 8.18
N SER A 57 0.29 11.19 8.11
CA SER A 57 -0.22 12.08 7.08
C SER A 57 0.28 11.70 5.69
N ALA A 58 1.55 11.32 5.56
CA ALA A 58 2.11 10.84 4.29
C ALA A 58 1.40 9.55 3.83
N HIS A 59 1.15 8.62 4.75
CA HIS A 59 0.45 7.38 4.42
C HIS A 59 -0.98 7.67 3.98
N PHE A 60 -1.79 8.29 4.84
CA PHE A 60 -3.19 8.58 4.55
C PHE A 60 -3.36 9.46 3.30
N GLY A 61 -2.55 10.51 3.16
CA GLY A 61 -2.57 11.39 2.00
C GLY A 61 -2.24 10.66 0.69
N SER A 62 -1.23 9.78 0.70
CA SER A 62 -0.88 8.98 -0.48
C SER A 62 -2.01 8.03 -0.88
N GLN A 63 -2.73 7.44 0.10
CA GLN A 63 -3.87 6.57 -0.18
C GLN A 63 -5.02 7.33 -0.83
N CYS A 64 -5.39 8.49 -0.29
CA CYS A 64 -6.39 9.36 -0.88
C CYS A 64 -6.03 9.75 -2.32
N TRP A 65 -4.80 10.20 -2.54
CA TRP A 65 -4.35 10.65 -3.86
C TRP A 65 -4.35 9.51 -4.89
N VAL A 66 -3.75 8.36 -4.56
CA VAL A 66 -3.63 7.24 -5.50
C VAL A 66 -4.99 6.63 -5.81
N THR A 67 -5.87 6.49 -4.81
CA THR A 67 -7.17 5.83 -4.96
C THR A 67 -8.17 6.69 -5.70
N PHE A 68 -8.30 7.98 -5.34
CA PHE A 68 -9.37 8.82 -5.84
C PHE A 68 -8.97 9.73 -7.00
N VAL A 69 -7.68 10.02 -7.17
CA VAL A 69 -7.21 10.96 -8.20
C VAL A 69 -6.34 10.24 -9.21
N ALA A 70 -5.13 9.83 -8.82
CA ALA A 70 -4.12 9.36 -9.77
C ALA A 70 -4.59 8.12 -10.57
N GLY A 71 -5.20 7.13 -9.89
CA GLY A 71 -5.68 5.91 -10.55
C GLY A 71 -6.75 6.20 -11.62
N LEU A 72 -7.75 7.02 -11.28
CA LEU A 72 -8.83 7.40 -12.20
C LEU A 72 -8.30 8.27 -13.35
N THR A 73 -7.50 9.29 -13.04
CA THR A 73 -6.88 10.15 -14.05
C THR A 73 -6.10 9.32 -15.06
N MET A 74 -5.24 8.39 -14.60
CA MET A 74 -4.46 7.56 -15.51
C MET A 74 -5.35 6.59 -16.32
N PHE A 75 -6.38 6.00 -15.71
CA PHE A 75 -7.28 5.07 -16.41
C PHE A 75 -8.02 5.74 -17.57
N TYR A 76 -8.48 6.98 -17.38
CA TYR A 76 -9.26 7.72 -18.39
C TYR A 76 -8.42 8.49 -19.40
N ASN A 77 -7.11 8.66 -19.18
CA ASN A 77 -6.28 9.52 -20.04
C ASN A 77 -5.05 8.82 -20.64
N LEU A 78 -4.67 7.63 -20.18
CA LEU A 78 -3.54 6.89 -20.73
C LEU A 78 -3.99 5.69 -21.57
N PRO A 79 -3.27 5.38 -22.67
CA PRO A 79 -3.36 4.08 -23.31
C PRO A 79 -3.10 2.97 -22.29
N ARG A 80 -3.83 1.85 -22.39
CA ARG A 80 -3.77 0.75 -21.40
C ARG A 80 -2.36 0.21 -21.17
N ILE A 81 -1.56 0.11 -22.22
CA ILE A 81 -0.14 -0.28 -22.11
C ILE A 81 0.67 0.69 -21.23
N MET A 82 0.45 2.00 -21.38
CA MET A 82 1.14 3.03 -20.60
C MET A 82 0.62 3.06 -19.17
N PHE A 83 -0.70 3.00 -18.98
CA PHE A 83 -1.32 2.83 -17.67
C PHE A 83 -0.69 1.65 -16.92
N GLY A 84 -0.60 0.49 -17.59
CA GLY A 84 0.01 -0.70 -17.05
C GLY A 84 1.47 -0.57 -16.67
N GLN A 85 2.26 0.08 -17.53
CA GLN A 85 3.66 0.35 -17.24
C GLN A 85 3.82 1.21 -15.98
N VAL A 86 3.03 2.27 -15.84
CA VAL A 86 3.04 3.10 -14.63
C VAL A 86 2.62 2.28 -13.41
N GLN A 87 1.50 1.55 -13.48
CA GLN A 87 0.99 0.73 -12.37
C GLN A 87 1.98 -0.37 -11.95
N SER A 88 2.73 -0.96 -12.90
CA SER A 88 3.72 -2.00 -12.61
C SER A 88 4.85 -1.52 -11.68
N ARG A 89 5.09 -0.21 -11.66
CA ARG A 89 6.09 0.43 -10.79
C ARG A 89 5.44 1.11 -9.60
N LEU A 90 4.26 1.70 -9.79
CA LEU A 90 3.53 2.41 -8.76
C LEU A 90 3.04 1.47 -7.66
N PHE A 91 2.41 0.33 -8.00
CA PHE A 91 1.84 -0.57 -6.99
C PHE A 91 2.89 -1.06 -5.98
N PRO A 92 4.05 -1.61 -6.39
CA PRO A 92 5.01 -2.10 -5.41
C PRO A 92 5.55 -0.98 -4.52
N MET A 93 5.88 0.19 -5.10
CA MET A 93 6.37 1.34 -4.34
C MET A 93 5.31 1.88 -3.37
N PHE A 94 4.07 2.02 -3.83
CA PHE A 94 2.95 2.48 -3.03
C PHE A 94 2.73 1.59 -1.81
N PHE A 95 2.65 0.26 -2.01
CA PHE A 95 2.39 -0.66 -0.92
C PHE A 95 3.59 -0.82 0.03
N THR A 96 4.83 -0.85 -0.47
CA THR A 96 6.01 -0.95 0.41
C THR A 96 6.22 0.32 1.24
N THR A 97 6.01 1.50 0.64
CA THR A 97 6.09 2.78 1.35
C THR A 97 4.96 2.90 2.37
N GLY A 98 3.72 2.53 2.01
CA GLY A 98 2.59 2.51 2.93
C GLY A 98 2.83 1.61 4.15
N LEU A 99 3.42 0.43 3.95
CA LEU A 99 3.81 -0.46 5.04
C LEU A 99 4.86 0.15 5.98
N VAL A 100 5.90 0.79 5.43
CA VAL A 100 6.91 1.47 6.24
C VAL A 100 6.26 2.58 7.08
N LEU A 101 5.46 3.44 6.43
CA LEU A 101 4.81 4.56 7.10
C LEU A 101 3.82 4.08 8.17
N ALA A 102 3.00 3.06 7.87
CA ALA A 102 2.07 2.45 8.83
C ALA A 102 2.82 1.90 10.06
N SER A 103 3.95 1.23 9.83
CA SER A 103 4.76 0.66 10.90
C SER A 103 5.39 1.73 11.78
N VAL A 104 5.90 2.81 11.17
CA VAL A 104 6.41 3.98 11.91
C VAL A 104 5.29 4.64 12.72
N THR A 105 4.09 4.82 12.16
CA THR A 105 2.93 5.35 12.90
C THR A 105 2.57 4.47 14.09
N PHE A 106 2.50 3.14 13.91
CA PHE A 106 2.22 2.20 15.00
C PHE A 106 3.29 2.26 16.10
N VAL A 107 4.58 2.17 15.74
CA VAL A 107 5.66 2.21 16.73
C VAL A 107 5.67 3.52 17.50
N THR A 108 5.58 4.66 16.81
CA THR A 108 5.55 5.96 17.48
C THR A 108 4.30 6.17 18.32
N TYR A 109 3.16 5.59 17.96
CA TYR A 109 1.96 5.59 18.80
C TYR A 109 2.21 4.88 20.14
N THR A 110 2.82 3.69 20.10
CA THR A 110 3.13 2.89 21.30
C THR A 110 4.26 3.48 22.15
N MET A 111 5.15 4.27 21.55
CA MET A 111 6.17 5.03 22.29
C MET A 111 5.58 6.22 23.05
N ARG A 112 4.53 6.84 22.49
CA ARG A 112 3.85 8.00 23.11
C ARG A 112 2.81 7.59 24.14
N ASN A 113 2.21 6.42 23.97
CA ASN A 113 1.18 5.87 24.85
C ASN A 113 1.69 4.52 25.38
N PRO A 114 2.38 4.48 26.53
CA PRO A 114 2.83 3.24 27.15
C PRO A 114 1.66 2.29 27.45
N TYR A 115 1.88 0.99 27.29
CA TYR A 115 0.83 -0.04 27.44
C TYR A 115 0.19 -0.03 28.83
N GLU A 116 0.96 0.37 29.84
CA GLU A 116 0.53 0.46 31.24
C GLU A 116 -0.52 1.56 31.46
N THR A 117 -0.64 2.52 30.54
CA THR A 117 -1.58 3.65 30.64
C THR A 117 -2.77 3.52 29.71
N TRP A 118 -2.90 2.41 28.96
CA TRP A 118 -3.93 2.27 27.94
C TRP A 118 -5.33 2.19 28.53
N ASP A 119 -6.22 3.01 28.00
CA ASP A 119 -7.65 2.89 28.19
C ASP A 119 -8.32 2.15 27.00
N GLY A 120 -9.66 2.09 27.03
CA GLY A 120 -10.41 1.46 25.94
C GLY A 120 -10.24 2.13 24.58
N GLN A 121 -10.04 3.45 24.53
CA GLN A 121 -9.77 4.16 23.28
C GLN A 121 -8.38 3.82 22.75
N ASP A 122 -7.38 3.76 23.62
CA ASP A 122 -6.02 3.44 23.22
C ASP A 122 -5.90 2.03 22.63
N ILE A 123 -6.58 1.07 23.25
CA ILE A 123 -6.67 -0.30 22.75
C ILE A 123 -7.27 -0.31 21.33
N ILE A 124 -8.36 0.42 21.09
CA ILE A 124 -9.00 0.50 19.76
C ILE A 124 -8.04 1.10 18.74
N GLN A 125 -7.36 2.20 19.06
CA GLN A 125 -6.44 2.84 18.13
C GLN A 125 -5.23 1.95 17.82
N ALA A 126 -4.68 1.28 18.82
CA ALA A 126 -3.61 0.30 18.64
C ALA A 126 -4.02 -0.83 17.68
N TYR A 127 -5.23 -1.38 17.85
CA TYR A 127 -5.75 -2.41 16.95
C TYR A 127 -5.95 -1.90 15.51
N LEU A 128 -6.46 -0.67 15.33
CA LEU A 128 -6.63 -0.07 14.00
C LEU A 128 -5.28 0.13 13.29
N LEU A 129 -4.28 0.64 14.00
CA LEU A 129 -2.94 0.84 13.47
C LEU A 129 -2.24 -0.48 13.15
N LEU A 130 -2.34 -1.47 14.04
CA LEU A 130 -1.79 -2.81 13.81
C LEU A 130 -2.48 -3.49 12.61
N THR A 131 -3.79 -3.39 12.50
CA THR A 131 -4.55 -3.86 11.34
C THR A 131 -4.03 -3.21 10.07
N THR A 132 -3.78 -1.90 10.10
CA THR A 132 -3.22 -1.16 8.96
C THR A 132 -1.86 -1.72 8.54
N VAL A 133 -0.96 -2.03 9.49
CA VAL A 133 0.33 -2.68 9.21
C VAL A 133 0.15 -4.05 8.55
N ILE A 134 -0.76 -4.89 9.08
CA ILE A 134 -0.98 -6.24 8.55
C ILE A 134 -1.55 -6.19 7.12
N LEU A 135 -2.57 -5.38 6.87
CA LEU A 135 -3.20 -5.30 5.55
C LEU A 135 -2.24 -4.70 4.50
N THR A 136 -1.44 -3.70 4.88
CA THR A 136 -0.40 -3.14 3.99
C THR A 136 0.72 -4.15 3.73
N PHE A 137 1.12 -4.95 4.72
CA PHE A 137 2.07 -6.05 4.55
C PHE A 137 1.56 -7.09 3.54
N ILE A 138 0.31 -7.53 3.70
CA ILE A 138 -0.31 -8.49 2.79
C ILE A 138 -0.32 -7.96 1.35
N ASN A 139 -0.72 -6.70 1.18
CA ASN A 139 -0.70 -6.03 -0.11
C ASN A 139 0.71 -5.95 -0.72
N ALA A 140 1.70 -5.50 0.06
CA ALA A 140 3.06 -5.28 -0.43
C ALA A 140 3.79 -6.58 -0.81
N PHE A 141 3.68 -7.63 0.02
CA PHE A 141 4.51 -8.83 -0.12
C PHE A 141 3.83 -9.96 -0.90
N PHE A 142 2.50 -10.06 -0.86
CA PHE A 142 1.78 -11.17 -1.50
C PHE A 142 0.95 -10.72 -2.69
N LEU A 143 0.13 -9.69 -2.56
CA LEU A 143 -0.80 -9.33 -3.64
C LEU A 143 -0.15 -8.51 -4.75
N ALA A 144 0.69 -7.53 -4.43
CA ALA A 144 1.31 -6.65 -5.43
C ALA A 144 2.15 -7.41 -6.47
N PRO A 145 2.99 -8.41 -6.11
CA PRO A 145 3.73 -9.19 -7.11
C PRO A 145 2.81 -9.92 -8.09
N ILE A 146 1.79 -10.62 -7.57
CA ILE A 146 0.83 -11.38 -8.39
C ILE A 146 -0.01 -10.44 -9.26
N LEU A 147 -0.42 -9.30 -8.70
CA LEU A 147 -1.17 -8.26 -9.40
C LEU A 147 -0.38 -7.73 -10.60
N VAL A 148 0.88 -7.35 -10.40
CA VAL A 148 1.74 -6.83 -11.47
C VAL A 148 2.00 -7.90 -12.53
N GLU A 149 2.33 -9.12 -12.13
CA GLU A 149 2.61 -10.22 -13.07
C GLU A 149 1.41 -10.52 -13.97
N THR A 150 0.24 -10.73 -13.37
CA THR A 150 -0.99 -11.05 -14.12
C THR A 150 -1.44 -9.89 -15.01
N MET A 151 -1.28 -8.65 -14.54
CA MET A 151 -1.56 -7.44 -15.30
C MET A 151 -0.66 -7.31 -16.54
N VAL A 152 0.66 -7.51 -16.39
CA VAL A 152 1.62 -7.44 -17.50
C VAL A 152 1.31 -8.50 -18.55
N LYS A 153 1.03 -9.74 -18.13
CA LYS A 153 0.60 -10.83 -19.04
C LYS A 153 -0.68 -10.49 -19.80
N CYS A 154 -1.66 -9.88 -19.14
CA CYS A 154 -2.87 -9.40 -19.82
C CYS A 154 -2.53 -8.35 -20.90
N PHE A 155 -1.68 -7.39 -20.60
CA PHE A 155 -1.34 -6.34 -21.57
C PHE A 155 -0.52 -6.85 -22.75
N GLU A 156 0.35 -7.83 -22.56
CA GLU A 156 1.07 -8.47 -23.65
C GLU A 156 0.10 -9.12 -24.66
N LEU A 157 -0.94 -9.78 -24.18
CA LEU A 157 -1.97 -10.36 -25.03
C LEU A 157 -2.85 -9.28 -25.69
N GLU A 158 -3.18 -8.20 -24.98
CA GLU A 158 -3.95 -7.07 -25.53
C GLU A 158 -3.25 -6.37 -26.71
N LYS A 159 -1.90 -6.41 -26.78
CA LYS A 159 -1.14 -5.85 -27.91
C LYS A 159 -1.48 -6.54 -29.23
N GLY A 160 -1.57 -7.87 -29.21
CA GLY A 160 -1.86 -8.67 -30.41
C GLY A 160 -3.23 -8.40 -31.04
N PHE A 161 -4.15 -7.84 -30.25
CA PHE A 161 -5.51 -7.49 -30.68
C PHE A 161 -5.68 -5.97 -30.92
N GLY A 162 -4.61 -5.17 -30.86
CA GLY A 162 -4.66 -3.71 -31.02
C GLY A 162 -5.28 -2.94 -29.84
N THR A 163 -5.94 -3.64 -28.92
CA THR A 163 -6.64 -3.05 -27.77
C THR A 163 -5.75 -2.41 -26.70
N ALA A 164 -4.46 -2.75 -26.66
CA ALA A 164 -3.51 -2.20 -25.68
C ALA A 164 -3.29 -0.68 -25.80
N TYR A 165 -3.62 -0.10 -26.97
CA TYR A 165 -3.45 1.32 -27.26
C TYR A 165 -4.72 2.14 -27.03
N CYS A 166 -5.85 1.50 -26.75
CA CYS A 166 -7.09 2.17 -26.40
C CYS A 166 -6.99 2.82 -25.01
N ILE A 167 -7.81 3.85 -24.79
CA ILE A 167 -7.91 4.58 -23.52
C ILE A 167 -9.20 4.15 -22.81
N GLY A 168 -9.13 3.95 -21.50
CA GLY A 168 -10.30 3.61 -20.66
C GLY A 168 -10.91 2.23 -20.95
N TYR A 169 -12.22 2.23 -21.19
CA TYR A 169 -13.00 1.03 -21.43
C TYR A 169 -12.79 0.50 -22.85
N VAL A 170 -12.71 -0.83 -22.95
CA VAL A 170 -12.43 -1.55 -24.19
C VAL A 170 -13.38 -2.73 -24.30
N ASP A 171 -13.91 -2.96 -25.49
CA ASP A 171 -14.61 -4.21 -25.79
C ASP A 171 -13.62 -5.37 -25.80
N ARG A 172 -13.82 -6.31 -24.88
CA ARG A 172 -12.96 -7.50 -24.69
C ARG A 172 -13.62 -8.77 -25.23
N THR A 173 -14.69 -8.67 -26.03
CA THR A 173 -15.45 -9.83 -26.50
C THR A 173 -14.57 -10.81 -27.27
N GLU A 174 -13.77 -10.32 -28.23
CA GLU A 174 -12.82 -11.15 -28.98
C GLU A 174 -11.66 -11.66 -28.11
N LEU A 175 -11.11 -10.81 -27.25
CA LEU A 175 -10.03 -11.19 -26.32
C LEU A 175 -10.44 -12.34 -25.38
N LYS A 176 -11.69 -12.35 -24.91
CA LYS A 176 -12.21 -13.38 -24.01
C LYS A 176 -12.34 -14.75 -24.68
N LYS A 177 -12.33 -14.84 -26.01
CA LYS A 177 -12.27 -16.12 -26.75
C LYS A 177 -10.90 -16.78 -26.61
N ASN A 178 -9.84 -16.00 -26.37
CA ASN A 178 -8.52 -16.53 -26.08
C ASN A 178 -8.46 -17.05 -24.62
N ARG A 179 -8.28 -18.36 -24.47
CA ARG A 179 -8.25 -19.04 -23.17
C ARG A 179 -7.14 -18.49 -22.25
N ALA A 180 -5.94 -18.28 -22.78
CA ALA A 180 -4.82 -17.75 -22.01
C ALA A 180 -5.10 -16.33 -21.49
N TYR A 181 -5.71 -15.47 -22.33
CA TYR A 181 -6.15 -14.14 -21.89
C TYR A 181 -7.20 -14.23 -20.79
N LEU A 182 -8.22 -15.07 -20.97
CA LEU A 182 -9.30 -15.20 -20.01
C LEU A 182 -8.82 -15.67 -18.63
N GLU A 183 -7.90 -16.63 -18.60
CA GLU A 183 -7.30 -17.14 -17.36
C GLU A 183 -6.50 -16.05 -16.63
N MET A 184 -5.62 -15.33 -17.36
CA MET A 184 -4.84 -14.24 -16.78
C MET A 184 -5.72 -13.08 -16.32
N TYR A 185 -6.72 -12.69 -17.10
CA TYR A 185 -7.64 -11.60 -16.78
C TYR A 185 -8.51 -11.91 -15.56
N LYS A 186 -8.97 -13.16 -15.41
CA LYS A 186 -9.68 -13.61 -14.20
C LYS A 186 -8.78 -13.51 -12.96
N SER A 187 -7.53 -13.94 -13.08
CA SER A 187 -6.55 -13.85 -11.99
C SER A 187 -6.27 -12.39 -11.61
N PHE A 188 -5.92 -11.56 -12.60
CA PHE A 188 -5.70 -10.13 -12.43
C PHE A 188 -6.88 -9.45 -11.72
N ARG A 189 -8.10 -9.65 -12.23
CA ARG A 189 -9.29 -9.01 -11.66
C ARG A 189 -9.53 -9.43 -10.21
N ARG A 190 -9.36 -10.72 -9.90
CA ARG A 190 -9.52 -11.24 -8.54
C ARG A 190 -8.52 -10.57 -7.59
N VAL A 191 -7.25 -10.62 -7.92
CA VAL A 191 -6.18 -10.07 -7.07
C VAL A 191 -6.31 -8.54 -6.95
N HIS A 192 -6.68 -7.85 -8.03
CA HIS A 192 -6.90 -6.41 -8.02
C HIS A 192 -8.03 -6.01 -7.08
N ILE A 193 -9.18 -6.68 -7.16
CA ILE A 193 -10.32 -6.40 -6.27
C ILE A 193 -9.94 -6.69 -4.81
N THR A 194 -9.31 -7.82 -4.53
CA THR A 194 -8.86 -8.15 -3.16
C THR A 194 -7.89 -7.10 -2.63
N SER A 195 -6.91 -6.67 -3.43
CA SER A 195 -5.94 -5.64 -3.06
C SER A 195 -6.59 -4.28 -2.83
N ALA A 196 -7.55 -3.90 -3.69
CA ALA A 196 -8.33 -2.67 -3.55
C ALA A 196 -9.19 -2.67 -2.28
N CYS A 197 -9.85 -3.79 -1.95
CA CYS A 197 -10.60 -3.94 -0.70
C CYS A 197 -9.69 -3.75 0.52
N LEU A 198 -8.53 -4.41 0.56
CA LEU A 198 -7.55 -4.22 1.63
C LEU A 198 -7.13 -2.74 1.75
N ASN A 199 -6.85 -2.08 0.63
CA ASN A 199 -6.47 -0.67 0.64
C ASN A 199 -7.61 0.24 1.17
N VAL A 200 -8.86 0.00 0.77
CA VAL A 200 -10.03 0.75 1.29
C VAL A 200 -10.22 0.48 2.80
N SER A 201 -10.04 -0.75 3.27
CA SER A 201 -10.07 -1.05 4.70
C SER A 201 -8.98 -0.31 5.48
N THR A 202 -7.74 -0.26 4.96
CA THR A 202 -6.66 0.53 5.59
C THR A 202 -6.96 2.03 5.58
N LEU A 203 -7.55 2.54 4.50
CA LEU A 203 -7.97 3.94 4.42
C LEU A 203 -9.03 4.27 5.48
N LEU A 204 -9.99 3.35 5.71
CA LEU A 204 -11.00 3.50 6.76
C LEU A 204 -10.38 3.48 8.15
N CYS A 205 -9.46 2.55 8.44
CA CYS A 205 -8.72 2.53 9.71
C CYS A 205 -7.98 3.85 9.94
N ASN A 206 -7.26 4.35 8.93
CA ASN A 206 -6.55 5.63 9.01
C ASN A 206 -7.50 6.83 9.17
N PHE A 207 -8.68 6.79 8.54
CA PHE A 207 -9.69 7.84 8.71
C PHE A 207 -10.23 7.89 10.15
N ILE A 208 -10.56 6.73 10.73
CA ILE A 208 -10.99 6.64 12.13
C ILE A 208 -9.88 7.15 13.07
N TYR A 209 -8.63 6.76 12.81
CA TYR A 209 -7.48 7.25 13.56
C TYR A 209 -7.28 8.78 13.43
N MET A 210 -7.51 9.35 12.24
CA MET A 210 -7.47 10.79 12.02
C MET A 210 -8.49 11.53 12.88
N VAL A 211 -9.71 10.99 12.98
CA VAL A 211 -10.77 11.55 13.83
C VAL A 211 -10.33 11.54 15.29
N TYR A 212 -9.75 10.43 15.77
CA TYR A 212 -9.20 10.34 17.11
C TYR A 212 -8.09 11.38 17.35
N LEU A 213 -7.10 11.50 16.47
CA LEU A 213 -6.04 12.50 16.59
C LEU A 213 -6.61 13.92 16.66
N THR A 214 -7.63 14.20 15.85
CA THR A 214 -8.31 15.51 15.84
C THR A 214 -9.01 15.77 17.18
N GLN A 215 -9.69 14.77 17.75
CA GLN A 215 -10.34 14.89 19.06
C GLN A 215 -9.33 15.21 20.17
N GLN A 216 -8.18 14.55 20.17
CA GLN A 216 -7.11 14.80 21.14
C GLN A 216 -6.60 16.24 21.06
N ILE A 217 -6.32 16.74 19.84
CA ILE A 217 -5.87 18.13 19.63
C ILE A 217 -6.91 19.13 20.16
N VAL A 218 -8.20 18.92 19.85
CA VAL A 218 -9.28 19.80 20.29
C VAL A 218 -9.44 19.77 21.81
N GLN A 219 -9.24 18.61 22.46
CA GLN A 219 -9.30 18.49 23.92
C GLN A 219 -8.14 19.23 24.58
N THR A 220 -6.91 19.11 24.08
CA THR A 220 -5.74 19.82 24.62
C THR A 220 -5.88 21.35 24.51
N GLN A 221 -6.59 21.86 23.51
CA GLN A 221 -6.85 23.30 23.40
C GLN A 221 -7.89 23.84 24.40
N LYS A 222 -8.68 22.96 25.02
CA LYS A 222 -9.72 23.32 25.99
C LYS A 222 -9.27 23.22 27.45
N SER A 223 -8.17 22.51 27.72
CA SER A 223 -7.54 22.37 29.04
C SER A 223 -6.54 23.48 29.30
#